data_AF-A0A3N5B4C9-F1
#
_entry.id   AF-A0A3N5B4C9-F1
#
_cell.length_a   1.000
_cell.length_b   1.000
_cell.length_c   1.000
_cell.angle_alpha   90.00
_cell.angle_beta   90.00
_cell.angle_gamma   90.00
#
_symmetry.space_group_name_H-M   'P 1'
#
loop_
_entity.id
_entity.type
_entity.pdbx_description
1 polymer ?
#
loop_
_entity_poly.entity_id
_entity_poly.type
_entity_poly.pdbx_seq_one_letter_code
_entity_poly.pdbx_strand_id
1 'polypeptide(L)' 'MEELVGHCHSCEKPVYCENGFLNGVHEEQQLYCTDCYSKKERDT' A
#
# COMPACT_ATOMS: atom_id res chain seq x y z
N MET A 1 -7.23 -11.11 -11.49
CA MET A 1 -6.12 -11.84 -10.85
C MET A 1 -5.59 -10.93 -9.76
N GLU A 2 -5.42 -11.45 -8.56
CA GLU A 2 -4.91 -10.72 -7.41
C GLU A 2 -3.51 -11.26 -7.11
N GLU A 3 -2.50 -10.44 -7.26
CA GLU A 3 -1.12 -10.80 -7.00
C GLU A 3 -0.69 -10.14 -5.70
N LEU A 4 -0.26 -10.93 -4.70
CA LEU A 4 0.28 -10.38 -3.46
C LEU A 4 1.61 -9.69 -3.77
N VAL A 5 1.65 -8.37 -3.56
CA VAL A 5 2.84 -7.54 -3.80
C VAL A 5 3.72 -7.50 -2.56
N GLY A 6 3.09 -7.45 -1.38
CA GLY A 6 3.79 -7.41 -0.10
C GLY A 6 2.86 -7.03 1.04
N HIS A 7 3.44 -6.51 2.12
CA HIS A 7 2.69 -6.07 3.29
C HIS A 7 2.94 -4.59 3.54
N CYS A 8 1.92 -3.89 4.01
CA CYS A 8 2.02 -2.49 4.38
C CYS A 8 3.01 -2.30 5.54
N HIS A 9 3.98 -1.41 5.38
CA HIS A 9 4.97 -1.06 6.39
C HIS A 9 4.34 -0.57 7.70
N SER A 10 3.20 0.12 7.65
CA SER A 10 2.56 0.75 8.82
C SER A 10 1.57 -0.15 9.56
N CYS A 11 0.88 -1.06 8.88
CA CYS A 11 -0.20 -1.86 9.50
C CYS A 11 -0.13 -3.36 9.18
N GLU A 12 0.92 -3.78 8.46
CA GLU A 12 1.19 -5.17 8.08
C GLU A 12 0.09 -5.85 7.26
N LYS A 13 -0.94 -5.10 6.83
CA LYS A 13 -1.97 -5.61 5.94
C LYS A 13 -1.37 -6.00 4.58
N PRO A 14 -1.81 -7.11 3.99
CA PRO A 14 -1.37 -7.49 2.66
C PRO A 14 -1.83 -6.45 1.63
N VAL A 15 -0.94 -6.13 0.70
CA VAL A 15 -1.19 -5.24 -0.43
C VAL A 15 -1.11 -6.05 -1.71
N TYR A 16 -2.13 -5.91 -2.53
CA TYR A 16 -2.31 -6.69 -3.75
C TYR A 16 -2.28 -5.81 -4.98
N CYS A 17 -1.81 -6.38 -6.09
CA CYS A 17 -2.08 -5.91 -7.44
C CYS A 17 -3.34 -6.62 -7.95
N GLU A 18 -4.43 -5.88 -8.08
CA GLU A 18 -5.69 -6.38 -8.62
C GLU A 18 -5.86 -5.89 -10.05
N ASN A 19 -5.87 -6.82 -11.02
CA ASN A 19 -6.09 -6.51 -12.44
C ASN A 19 -5.12 -5.43 -13.01
N GLY A 20 -3.86 -5.43 -12.53
CA GLY A 20 -2.85 -4.46 -12.93
C GLY A 20 -2.88 -3.14 -12.14
N PHE A 21 -3.73 -3.00 -11.13
CA PHE A 21 -3.79 -1.86 -10.23
C PHE A 21 -3.32 -2.24 -8.83
N LEU A 22 -2.38 -1.47 -8.28
CA LEU A 22 -1.87 -1.66 -6.93
C LEU A 22 -2.84 -1.04 -5.91
N ASN A 23 -3.33 -1.84 -4.95
CA ASN A 23 -4.11 -1.36 -3.81
C ASN A 23 -3.24 -0.81 -2.68
N GLY A 24 -2.32 0.07 -3.06
CA GLY A 24 -1.32 0.64 -2.18
C GLY A 24 -0.43 1.60 -2.94
N VAL A 25 0.52 2.16 -2.22
CA VAL A 25 1.46 3.15 -2.71
C VAL A 25 2.87 2.72 -2.34
N HIS A 26 3.78 2.74 -3.31
CA HIS A 26 5.22 2.65 -3.04
C HIS A 26 5.78 4.07 -2.91
N GLU A 27 6.30 4.38 -1.73
CA GLU A 27 6.89 5.68 -1.43
C GLU A 27 8.18 5.45 -0.63
N GLU A 28 9.29 6.09 -1.02
CA GLU A 28 10.59 5.97 -0.33
C GLU A 28 11.05 4.52 -0.07
N GLN A 29 10.82 3.60 -1.03
CA GLN A 29 11.11 2.15 -0.91
C GLN A 29 10.27 1.41 0.14
N GLN A 30 9.22 2.04 0.68
CA GLN A 30 8.26 1.42 1.59
C GLN A 30 6.91 1.21 0.88
N LEU A 31 6.25 0.10 1.19
CA LEU A 31 4.93 -0.24 0.70
C LEU A 31 3.88 0.18 1.71
N TYR A 32 2.92 0.99 1.30
CA TYR A 32 1.80 1.41 2.14
C TYR A 32 0.48 0.96 1.53
N CYS A 33 -0.47 0.51 2.35
CA CYS A 33 -1.85 0.41 1.91
C CYS A 33 -2.46 1.80 1.75
N THR A 34 -3.50 1.92 0.94
CA THR A 34 -4.17 3.19 0.66
C THR A 34 -4.57 3.94 1.95
N ASP A 35 -5.11 3.22 2.93
CA ASP A 35 -5.49 3.78 4.24
C ASP A 35 -4.31 4.44 4.99
N CYS A 36 -3.17 3.74 5.09
CA CYS A 36 -2.00 4.25 5.80
C CYS A 36 -1.37 5.42 5.05
N TYR A 37 -1.29 5.33 3.72
CA TYR A 37 -0.78 6.42 2.90
C TYR A 37 -1.65 7.67 3.02
N SER A 38 -2.98 7.55 2.95
CA SER A 38 -3.90 8.68 3.14
C SER A 38 -3.89 9.27 4.55
N LYS A 39 -3.44 8.52 5.57
CA LYS A 39 -3.21 9.07 6.92
C LYS A 39 -1.90 9.86 6.98
N LYS A 40 -0.84 9.37 6.32
CA LYS A 40 0.46 10.06 6.19
C LYS A 40 0.32 11.42 5.50
N GLU A 41 -0.41 11.48 4.38
CA GLU A 41 -0.57 12.74 3.63
C GLU A 41 -1.46 13.77 4.32
N ARG A 42 -2.39 13.35 5.20
CA ARG A 42 -3.24 14.30 5.94
C ARG A 42 -2.54 14.96 7.13
N ASP A 43 -1.36 14.46 7.51
CA ASP A 43 -0.59 14.95 8.65
C ASP A 43 0.58 15.86 8.22
N THR A 44 0.74 16.13 6.91
CA THR A 44 1.72 17.07 6.32
C THR A 44 1.03 18.33 5.81
#